data_AF-A0A1F6SVL9-F1
#
_entry.id   AF-A0A1F6SVL9-F1
#
_cell.length_a   1.000
_cell.length_b   1.000
_cell.length_c   1.000
_cell.angle_alpha   90.00
_cell.angle_beta   90.00
_cell.angle_gamma   90.00
#
_symmetry.space_group_name_H-M   'P 1'
#
loop_
_entity.id
_entity.type
_entity.pdbx_description
1 polymer ?
#
loop_
_entity_poly.entity_id
_entity_poly.type
_entity_poly.pdbx_seq_one_letter_code
_entity_poly.pdbx_strand_id
1 'polypeptide(L)'
;MFIILMILVTAGLVSVAAYFSVVGIASIFAYNYVPALIMGIALEAGKISVAIYLYRYWRLVSQEFKAILIMFLVLLMFITSVGIFGYLSQGYQKTSEEFRVLNLELDSLEKEYAQKKAREQEINRQIQQLPADAITGRIRLAREFGDEFAELRDRIGVIEPRVQELRVKRLGYESHIGPISYIAKMLELSQDRVVFYAILLLVFVIDPLAITLTLACNMALIHFWDYRRPRARVSASNGSLDALVTRARQTAMRYNMGMMYDAPPPAEKSRPAAKKTSARRATPKRGRG
;
A
#
# COMPACT_ATOMS: atom_id res chain seq x y z
N MET A 1 12.74 -21.67 -4.94
CA MET A 1 12.85 -20.27 -5.43
C MET A 1 11.54 -19.51 -5.27
N PHE A 2 10.41 -20.05 -5.78
CA PHE A 2 9.09 -19.39 -5.69
C PHE A 2 8.65 -18.99 -4.27
N ILE A 3 8.78 -19.88 -3.26
CA ILE A 3 8.37 -19.58 -1.88
C ILE A 3 9.18 -18.43 -1.28
N ILE A 4 10.50 -18.40 -1.54
CA ILE A 4 11.38 -17.33 -1.05
C ILE A 4 10.98 -15.99 -1.68
N LEU A 5 10.71 -15.98 -2.99
CA LEU A 5 10.19 -14.80 -3.69
C LEU A 5 8.88 -14.33 -3.07
N MET A 6 7.96 -15.25 -2.78
CA MET A 6 6.65 -14.92 -2.23
C MET A 6 6.74 -14.34 -0.82
N ILE A 7 7.63 -14.88 0.03
CA ILE A 7 7.93 -14.32 1.36
C ILE A 7 8.48 -12.91 1.21
N LEU A 8 9.44 -12.70 0.31
CA LEU A 8 10.09 -11.40 0.11
C LEU A 8 9.09 -10.35 -0.39
N VAL A 9 8.26 -10.69 -1.38
CA VAL A 9 7.22 -9.78 -1.91
C VAL A 9 6.17 -9.47 -0.85
N THR A 10 5.68 -10.50 -0.13
CA THR A 10 4.69 -10.32 0.93
C THR A 10 5.23 -9.44 2.06
N ALA A 11 6.44 -9.73 2.55
CA ALA A 11 7.08 -8.96 3.61
C ALA A 11 7.30 -7.51 3.18
N GLY A 12 7.78 -7.29 1.95
CA GLY A 12 7.98 -5.93 1.42
C GLY A 12 6.68 -5.15 1.36
N LEU A 13 5.63 -5.75 0.79
CA LEU A 13 4.34 -5.07 0.62
C LEU A 13 3.68 -4.75 1.97
N VAL A 14 3.66 -5.72 2.90
CA VAL A 14 3.13 -5.52 4.25
C VAL A 14 3.94 -4.48 5.02
N SER A 15 5.27 -4.49 4.91
CA SER A 15 6.13 -3.53 5.63
C SER A 15 5.95 -2.11 5.12
N VAL A 16 5.87 -1.91 3.80
CA VAL A 16 5.65 -0.58 3.20
C VAL A 16 4.26 -0.05 3.57
N ALA A 17 3.22 -0.89 3.46
CA ALA A 17 1.87 -0.51 3.83
C ALA A 17 1.77 -0.14 5.33
N ALA A 18 2.37 -0.97 6.20
CA ALA A 18 2.43 -0.69 7.63
C ALA A 18 3.20 0.61 7.93
N TYR A 19 4.35 0.84 7.27
CA TYR A 19 5.13 2.05 7.46
C TYR A 19 4.32 3.31 7.10
N PHE A 20 3.71 3.37 5.92
CA PHE A 20 2.91 4.52 5.50
C PHE A 20 1.67 4.71 6.37
N SER A 21 0.99 3.62 6.71
CA SER A 21 -0.19 3.67 7.59
C SER A 21 0.15 4.25 8.97
N VAL A 22 1.15 3.68 9.64
CA VAL A 22 1.53 4.06 11.00
C VAL A 22 2.02 5.50 11.08
N VAL A 23 2.91 5.89 10.16
CA VAL A 23 3.43 7.26 10.12
C VAL A 23 2.31 8.26 9.79
N GLY A 24 1.41 7.91 8.88
CA GLY A 24 0.30 8.77 8.49
C GLY A 24 -0.77 8.96 9.57
N ILE A 25 -1.05 7.94 10.40
CA ILE A 25 -1.90 8.13 11.58
C ILE A 25 -1.15 8.94 12.65
N ALA A 26 0.13 8.63 12.89
CA ALA A 26 0.92 9.30 13.91
C ALA A 26 1.08 10.80 13.62
N SER A 27 1.19 11.20 12.34
CA SER A 27 1.33 12.61 11.94
C SER A 27 0.09 13.46 12.23
N ILE A 28 -1.09 12.85 12.38
CA ILE A 28 -2.33 13.55 12.80
C ILE A 28 -2.21 14.01 14.27
N PHE A 29 -1.45 13.27 15.10
CA PHE A 29 -1.29 13.55 16.53
C PHE A 29 -0.01 14.35 16.80
N ALA A 30 0.01 15.64 16.46
CA ALA A 30 1.20 16.50 16.55
C ALA A 30 1.90 16.48 17.92
N TYR A 31 1.16 16.50 19.03
CA TYR A 31 1.74 16.49 20.38
C TYR A 31 2.10 15.09 20.89
N ASN A 32 1.44 14.04 20.38
CA ASN A 32 1.55 12.67 20.87
C ASN A 32 1.98 11.70 19.76
N TYR A 33 2.95 12.13 18.96
CA TYR A 33 3.43 11.36 17.80
C TYR A 33 3.95 9.97 18.19
N VAL A 34 4.82 9.89 19.22
CA VAL A 34 5.45 8.62 19.63
C VAL A 34 4.43 7.60 20.17
N PRO A 35 3.50 7.95 21.07
CA PRO A 35 2.44 7.04 21.48
C PRO A 35 1.57 6.55 20.30
N ALA A 36 1.17 7.44 19.41
CA ALA A 36 0.37 7.09 18.23
C ALA A 36 1.11 6.15 17.28
N LEU A 37 2.42 6.36 17.12
CA LEU A 37 3.30 5.48 16.34
C LEU A 37 3.32 4.05 16.92
N ILE A 38 3.55 3.91 18.23
CA ILE A 38 3.58 2.60 18.90
C ILE A 38 2.24 1.89 18.78
N MET A 39 1.14 2.62 18.98
CA MET A 39 -0.22 2.09 18.81
C MET A 39 -0.45 1.62 17.37
N GLY A 40 -0.05 2.42 16.37
CA GLY A 40 -0.19 2.06 14.96
C GLY A 40 0.54 0.76 14.62
N ILE A 41 1.78 0.58 15.12
CA ILE A 41 2.54 -0.67 14.94
C ILE A 41 1.77 -1.87 15.51
N ALA A 42 1.19 -1.70 16.71
CA ALA A 42 0.40 -2.76 17.34
C ALA A 42 -0.88 -3.09 16.53
N LEU A 43 -1.55 -2.09 15.96
CA LEU A 43 -2.73 -2.27 15.12
C LEU A 43 -2.41 -3.00 13.80
N GLU A 44 -1.34 -2.62 13.12
CA GLU A 44 -0.90 -3.29 11.89
C GLU A 44 -0.46 -4.74 12.14
N ALA A 45 0.27 -5.00 13.23
CA ALA A 45 0.62 -6.36 13.64
C ALA A 45 -0.64 -7.18 14.02
N GLY A 46 -1.60 -6.53 14.70
CA GLY A 46 -2.89 -7.11 15.04
C GLY A 46 -3.67 -7.57 13.81
N LYS A 47 -3.68 -6.79 12.73
CA LYS A 47 -4.34 -7.12 11.46
C LYS A 47 -3.86 -8.46 10.89
N ILE A 48 -2.53 -8.65 10.85
CA ILE A 48 -1.90 -9.88 10.35
C ILE A 48 -2.23 -11.06 11.28
N SER A 49 -2.13 -10.86 12.60
CA SER A 49 -2.43 -11.89 13.58
C SER A 49 -3.88 -12.38 13.49
N VAL A 50 -4.84 -11.44 13.38
CA VAL A 50 -6.27 -11.75 13.19
C VAL A 50 -6.51 -12.48 11.88
N ALA A 51 -5.90 -12.05 10.77
CA ALA A 51 -6.03 -12.72 9.48
C ALA A 51 -5.54 -14.18 9.55
N ILE A 52 -4.34 -14.40 10.11
CA ILE A 52 -3.75 -15.73 10.27
C ILE A 52 -4.63 -16.59 11.18
N TYR A 53 -5.10 -16.05 12.30
CA TYR A 53 -5.97 -16.76 13.24
C TYR A 53 -7.28 -17.18 12.57
N LEU A 54 -7.93 -16.25 11.86
CA LEU A 54 -9.19 -16.48 11.16
C LEU A 54 -9.05 -17.59 10.11
N TYR A 55 -7.95 -17.60 9.35
CA TYR A 55 -7.63 -18.65 8.39
C TYR A 55 -7.35 -20.00 9.07
N ARG A 56 -6.51 -20.00 10.11
CA ARG A 56 -6.06 -21.22 10.82
C ARG A 56 -7.21 -21.92 11.55
N TYR A 57 -8.11 -21.16 12.16
CA TYR A 57 -9.15 -21.67 13.06
C TYR A 57 -10.57 -21.50 12.51
N TRP A 58 -10.72 -21.27 11.20
CA TRP A 58 -12.02 -21.02 10.56
C TRP A 58 -13.13 -22.02 10.90
N ARG A 59 -12.77 -23.31 11.06
CA ARG A 59 -13.72 -24.39 11.37
C ARG A 59 -13.92 -24.65 12.87
N LEU A 60 -13.03 -24.16 13.73
CA LEU A 60 -13.09 -24.37 15.18
C LEU A 60 -13.83 -23.23 15.90
N VAL A 61 -13.82 -22.04 15.30
CA VAL A 61 -14.40 -20.83 15.86
C VAL A 61 -15.91 -20.78 15.62
N SER A 62 -16.68 -20.38 16.64
CA SER A 62 -18.13 -20.15 16.55
C SER A 62 -18.47 -19.07 15.52
N GLN A 63 -19.67 -19.12 14.93
CA GLN A 63 -20.05 -18.16 13.88
C GLN A 63 -20.04 -16.70 14.37
N GLU A 64 -20.45 -16.46 15.62
CA GLU A 64 -20.44 -15.13 16.23
C GLU A 64 -19.04 -14.55 16.34
N PHE A 65 -18.08 -15.34 16.85
CA PHE A 65 -16.71 -14.88 17.02
C PHE A 65 -16.00 -14.68 15.67
N LYS A 66 -16.34 -15.51 14.68
CA LYS A 66 -15.89 -15.32 13.29
C LYS A 66 -16.39 -14.00 12.71
N ALA A 67 -17.67 -13.66 12.89
CA ALA A 67 -18.23 -12.40 12.41
C ALA A 67 -17.53 -11.19 13.04
N ILE A 68 -17.26 -11.24 14.36
CA ILE A 68 -16.53 -10.20 15.08
C ILE A 68 -15.10 -10.05 14.53
N LEU A 69 -14.37 -11.15 14.33
CA LEU A 69 -13.02 -11.10 13.78
C LEU A 69 -12.98 -10.56 12.35
N ILE A 70 -13.94 -10.94 11.50
CA ILE A 70 -14.07 -10.38 10.14
C ILE A 70 -14.35 -8.88 10.21
N MET A 71 -15.26 -8.45 11.08
CA MET A 71 -15.57 -7.04 11.28
C MET A 71 -14.34 -6.25 11.73
N PHE A 72 -13.60 -6.72 12.74
CA PHE A 72 -12.36 -6.08 13.18
C PHE A 72 -11.28 -6.09 12.11
N LEU A 73 -11.16 -7.17 11.35
CA LEU A 73 -10.22 -7.25 10.24
C LEU A 73 -10.51 -6.16 9.20
N VAL A 74 -11.78 -6.03 8.79
CA VAL A 74 -12.22 -4.99 7.85
C VAL A 74 -12.02 -3.59 8.44
N LEU A 75 -12.33 -3.38 9.72
CA LEU A 75 -12.10 -2.10 10.39
C LEU A 75 -10.61 -1.73 10.41
N LEU A 76 -9.73 -2.68 10.72
CA LEU A 76 -8.28 -2.47 10.68
C LEU A 76 -7.81 -2.12 9.27
N MET A 77 -8.41 -2.71 8.23
CA MET A 77 -8.11 -2.33 6.84
C MET A 77 -8.52 -0.90 6.52
N PHE A 78 -9.68 -0.45 7.01
CA PHE A 78 -10.08 0.96 6.89
C PHE A 78 -9.14 1.89 7.64
N ILE A 79 -8.66 1.51 8.83
CA ILE A 79 -7.69 2.30 9.59
C ILE A 79 -6.37 2.39 8.83
N THR A 80 -5.86 1.27 8.29
CA THR A 80 -4.69 1.27 7.41
C THR A 80 -4.87 2.22 6.23
N SER A 81 -6.09 2.21 5.67
CA SER A 81 -6.43 3.07 4.54
C SER A 81 -6.36 4.55 4.87
N VAL A 82 -6.94 4.95 6.01
CA VAL A 82 -6.86 6.31 6.54
C VAL A 82 -5.41 6.69 6.83
N GLY A 83 -4.61 5.78 7.37
CA GLY A 83 -3.19 6.01 7.62
C GLY A 83 -2.39 6.29 6.35
N ILE A 84 -2.50 5.43 5.33
CA ILE A 84 -1.81 5.64 4.05
C ILE A 84 -2.28 6.95 3.41
N PHE A 85 -3.58 7.25 3.49
CA PHE A 85 -4.12 8.53 3.05
C PHE A 85 -3.50 9.72 3.79
N GLY A 86 -3.42 9.69 5.12
CA GLY A 86 -2.78 10.74 5.91
C GLY A 86 -1.34 10.99 5.49
N TYR A 87 -0.56 9.93 5.28
CA TYR A 87 0.83 10.03 4.84
C TYR A 87 0.99 10.66 3.45
N LEU A 88 0.26 10.14 2.45
CA LEU A 88 0.37 10.61 1.07
C LEU A 88 -0.24 12.00 0.86
N SER A 89 -1.36 12.29 1.53
CA SER A 89 -2.02 13.60 1.44
C SER A 89 -1.17 14.71 2.06
N GLN A 90 -0.45 14.44 3.15
CA GLN A 90 0.45 15.42 3.76
C GLN A 90 1.59 15.80 2.81
N GLY A 91 2.19 14.83 2.11
CA GLY A 91 3.21 15.09 1.10
C GLY A 91 2.67 15.96 -0.04
N TYR A 92 1.50 15.61 -0.57
CA TYR A 92 0.86 16.39 -1.64
C TYR A 92 0.46 17.80 -1.20
N GLN A 93 -0.12 17.95 0.00
CA GLN A 93 -0.53 19.27 0.54
C GLN A 93 0.68 20.17 0.71
N LYS A 94 1.78 19.66 1.28
CA LYS A 94 3.01 20.44 1.45
C LYS A 94 3.56 20.92 0.11
N THR A 95 3.65 20.05 -0.89
CA THR A 95 4.09 20.42 -2.24
C THR A 95 3.13 21.43 -2.90
N SER A 96 1.82 21.29 -2.69
CA SER A 96 0.81 22.20 -3.22
C SER A 96 0.88 23.59 -2.57
N GLU A 97 1.11 23.65 -1.26
CA GLU A 97 1.32 24.89 -0.52
C GLU A 97 2.61 25.59 -0.94
N GLU A 98 3.73 24.87 -1.03
CA GLU A 98 5.01 25.40 -1.52
C GLU A 98 4.87 25.94 -2.94
N PHE A 99 4.18 25.22 -3.83
CA PHE A 99 3.88 25.69 -5.18
C PHE A 99 2.99 26.94 -5.19
N ARG A 100 1.99 27.02 -4.31
CA ARG A 100 1.13 28.20 -4.18
C ARG A 100 1.92 29.42 -3.71
N VAL A 101 2.74 29.27 -2.67
CA VAL A 101 3.60 30.35 -2.15
C VAL A 101 4.60 30.80 -3.22
N LEU A 102 5.23 29.86 -3.92
CA LEU A 102 6.14 30.16 -5.02
C LEU A 102 5.46 30.96 -6.13
N ASN A 103 4.24 30.60 -6.54
CA ASN A 103 3.51 31.34 -7.56
C ASN A 103 3.12 32.74 -7.08
N LEU A 104 2.77 32.92 -5.81
CA LEU A 104 2.47 34.23 -5.24
C LEU A 104 3.71 35.14 -5.18
N GLU A 105 4.86 34.60 -4.77
CA GLU A 105 6.15 35.33 -4.80
C GLU A 105 6.55 35.67 -6.24
N LEU A 106 6.41 34.72 -7.17
CA LEU A 106 6.75 34.96 -8.56
C LEU A 106 5.85 36.05 -9.19
N ASP A 107 4.53 35.99 -8.97
CA ASP A 107 3.58 36.98 -9.51
C ASP A 107 3.81 38.38 -8.93
N SER A 108 4.15 38.50 -7.64
CA SER A 108 4.46 39.80 -7.04
C SER A 108 5.75 40.40 -7.60
N LEU A 109 6.83 39.60 -7.71
CA LEU A 109 8.10 40.05 -8.29
C LEU A 109 7.98 40.36 -9.78
N GLU A 110 7.19 39.59 -10.52
CA GLU A 110 6.96 39.81 -11.94
C GLU A 110 6.18 41.10 -12.19
N LYS A 111 5.19 41.42 -11.35
CA LYS A 111 4.50 42.71 -11.36
C LYS A 111 5.46 43.87 -11.06
N GLU A 112 6.30 43.74 -10.02
CA GLU A 112 7.29 44.77 -9.69
C GLU A 112 8.30 44.97 -10.82
N TYR A 113 8.84 43.88 -11.37
CA TYR A 113 9.76 43.91 -12.52
C TYR A 113 9.11 44.59 -13.73
N ALA A 114 7.88 44.22 -14.07
CA ALA A 114 7.15 44.80 -15.20
C ALA A 114 6.92 46.31 -15.01
N GLN A 115 6.55 46.74 -13.81
CA GLN A 115 6.35 48.16 -13.48
C GLN A 115 7.65 48.96 -13.59
N LYS A 116 8.73 48.47 -12.97
CA LYS A 116 10.04 49.15 -13.01
C LYS A 116 10.61 49.20 -14.43
N LYS A 117 10.50 48.10 -15.18
CA LYS A 117 10.94 48.05 -16.57
C LYS A 117 10.13 48.97 -17.48
N ALA A 118 8.82 49.08 -17.26
CA ALA A 118 7.97 50.02 -17.98
C ALA A 118 8.37 51.48 -17.67
N ARG A 119 8.68 51.81 -16.41
CA ARG A 119 9.16 53.14 -16.01
C ARG A 119 10.52 53.46 -16.65
N GLU A 120 11.46 52.52 -16.64
CA GLU A 120 12.76 52.66 -17.30
C GLU A 120 12.60 52.95 -18.81
N GLN A 121 11.70 52.22 -19.48
CA GLN A 121 11.39 52.43 -20.90
C GLN A 121 10.75 53.79 -21.18
N GLU A 122 9.86 54.25 -20.30
CA GLU A 122 9.21 55.55 -20.41
C GLU A 122 10.22 56.70 -20.29
N ILE A 123 11.10 56.65 -19.29
CA ILE A 123 12.14 57.68 -19.15
C ILE A 123 13.08 57.67 -20.36
N ASN A 124 13.46 56.48 -20.88
CA ASN A 124 14.24 56.36 -22.11
C ASN A 124 13.52 57.01 -23.31
N ARG A 125 12.21 56.84 -23.45
CA ARG A 125 11.42 57.49 -24.50
C ARG A 125 11.39 59.00 -24.35
N GLN A 126 11.20 59.50 -23.13
CA GLN A 126 11.19 60.93 -22.85
C GLN A 126 12.54 61.58 -23.20
N ILE A 127 13.66 60.92 -22.87
CA ILE A 127 15.01 61.37 -23.24
C ILE A 127 15.18 61.40 -24.77
N GLN A 128 14.67 60.40 -25.49
CA GLN A 128 14.77 60.29 -26.95
C GLN A 128 13.90 61.30 -27.71
N GLN A 129 12.78 61.74 -27.13
CA GLN A 129 11.84 62.68 -27.75
C GLN A 129 12.36 64.14 -27.79
N LEU A 130 13.41 64.48 -27.03
CA LEU A 130 14.02 65.82 -27.16
C LEU A 130 14.71 65.98 -28.52
N PRO A 131 14.56 67.11 -29.22
CA PRO A 131 15.26 67.37 -30.48
C PRO A 131 16.79 67.37 -30.28
N ALA A 132 17.54 66.94 -31.29
CA ALA A 132 18.99 66.78 -31.22
C ALA A 132 19.75 68.07 -30.89
N ASP A 133 19.15 69.23 -31.17
CA ASP A 133 19.72 70.57 -30.92
C ASP A 133 19.62 71.04 -29.45
N ALA A 134 18.77 70.44 -28.62
CA ALA A 134 18.54 70.87 -27.24
C ALA A 134 19.51 70.19 -26.24
N ILE A 135 20.81 70.35 -26.45
CA ILE A 135 21.88 69.70 -25.67
C ILE A 135 21.76 70.01 -24.16
N THR A 136 21.52 71.27 -23.80
CA THR A 136 21.39 71.70 -22.39
C THR A 136 20.16 71.10 -21.69
N GLY A 137 19.04 70.97 -22.42
CA GLY A 137 17.81 70.36 -21.91
C GLY A 137 17.97 68.85 -21.67
N ARG A 138 18.65 68.16 -22.58
CA ARG A 138 18.99 66.74 -22.44
C ARG A 138 19.93 66.49 -21.25
N ILE A 139 20.93 67.34 -21.03
CA ILE A 139 21.85 67.22 -19.89
C ILE A 139 21.13 67.43 -18.55
N ARG A 140 20.19 68.39 -18.47
CA ARG A 140 19.38 68.61 -17.26
C ARG A 140 18.49 67.40 -16.96
N LEU A 141 17.74 66.91 -17.95
CA LEU A 141 16.88 65.73 -17.77
C LEU A 141 17.68 64.46 -17.46
N ALA A 142 18.84 64.27 -18.08
CA ALA A 142 19.69 63.12 -17.80
C ALA A 142 20.25 63.14 -16.37
N ARG A 143 20.50 64.33 -15.79
CA ARG A 143 20.85 64.47 -14.38
C ARG A 143 19.65 64.23 -13.47
N GLU A 144 18.50 64.80 -13.80
CA GLU A 144 17.27 64.72 -13.00
C GLU A 144 16.74 63.29 -12.92
N PHE A 145 16.76 62.57 -14.04
CA PHE A 145 16.38 61.17 -14.08
C PHE A 145 17.52 60.21 -13.80
N GLY A 146 18.79 60.65 -13.81
CA GLY A 146 19.96 59.77 -13.69
C GLY A 146 19.98 58.96 -12.39
N ASP A 147 19.60 59.60 -11.28
CA ASP A 147 19.53 58.95 -9.98
C ASP A 147 18.35 57.95 -9.91
N GLU A 148 17.16 58.32 -10.42
CA GLU A 148 16.00 57.42 -10.53
C GLU A 148 16.33 56.22 -11.46
N PHE A 149 17.01 56.47 -12.58
CA PHE A 149 17.43 55.45 -13.54
C PHE A 149 18.42 54.47 -12.93
N ALA A 150 19.40 54.97 -12.19
CA ALA A 150 20.40 54.15 -11.52
C ALA A 150 19.73 53.24 -10.48
N GLU A 151 18.81 53.77 -9.67
CA GLU A 151 18.05 52.99 -8.70
C GLU A 151 17.15 51.93 -9.38
N LEU A 152 16.43 52.31 -10.44
CA LEU A 152 15.60 51.40 -11.22
C LEU A 152 16.42 50.22 -11.75
N ARG A 153 17.59 50.51 -12.34
CA ARG A 153 18.46 49.50 -12.96
C ARG A 153 19.10 48.57 -11.94
N ASP A 154 19.48 49.10 -10.77
CA ASP A 154 20.01 48.32 -9.65
C ASP A 154 18.93 47.36 -9.10
N ARG A 155 17.71 47.87 -8.85
CA ARG A 155 16.55 47.05 -8.43
C ARG A 155 16.21 45.98 -9.47
N ILE A 156 16.17 46.34 -10.75
CA ILE A 156 15.94 45.38 -11.85
C ILE A 156 17.02 44.30 -11.87
N GLY A 157 18.29 44.67 -11.67
CA GLY A 157 19.41 43.74 -11.61
C GLY A 157 19.33 42.72 -10.46
N VAL A 158 18.63 43.05 -9.37
CA VAL A 158 18.35 42.14 -8.26
C VAL A 158 17.09 41.30 -8.48
N ILE A 159 16.02 41.90 -8.99
CA ILE A 159 14.72 41.23 -9.17
C ILE A 159 14.75 40.24 -10.34
N GLU A 160 15.37 40.61 -11.46
CA GLU A 160 15.44 39.77 -12.66
C GLU A 160 16.01 38.37 -12.42
N PRO A 161 17.20 38.19 -11.79
CA PRO A 161 17.72 36.86 -11.51
C PRO A 161 16.80 36.08 -10.56
N ARG A 162 16.14 36.75 -9.62
CA ARG A 162 15.20 36.11 -8.70
C ARG A 162 13.93 35.62 -9.41
N VAL A 163 13.39 36.40 -10.34
CA VAL A 163 12.27 36.00 -11.21
C VAL A 163 12.65 34.78 -12.05
N GLN A 164 13.85 34.77 -12.65
CA GLN A 164 14.31 33.61 -13.43
C GLN A 164 14.49 32.37 -12.56
N GLU A 165 15.09 32.51 -11.37
CA GLU A 165 15.24 31.43 -10.39
C GLU A 165 13.87 30.81 -10.03
N LEU A 166 12.89 31.66 -9.69
CA LEU A 166 11.54 31.23 -9.32
C LEU A 166 10.79 30.60 -10.50
N ARG A 167 11.00 31.07 -11.74
CA ARG A 167 10.45 30.43 -12.95
C ARG A 167 11.00 29.03 -13.16
N VAL A 168 12.31 28.83 -13.00
CA VAL A 168 12.92 27.50 -13.09
C VAL A 168 12.36 26.58 -12.00
N LYS A 169 12.24 27.09 -10.76
CA LYS A 169 11.61 26.33 -9.67
C LYS A 169 10.15 25.99 -9.98
N ARG A 170 9.37 26.92 -10.54
CA ARG A 170 7.98 26.70 -10.97
C ARG A 170 7.85 25.53 -11.94
N LEU A 171 8.72 25.49 -12.96
CA LEU A 171 8.74 24.40 -13.95
C LEU A 171 8.98 23.04 -13.27
N GLY A 172 9.86 22.99 -12.27
CA GLY A 172 10.09 21.78 -11.47
C GLY A 172 8.81 21.27 -10.79
N TYR A 173 8.12 22.14 -10.05
CA TYR A 173 6.86 21.77 -9.38
C TYR A 173 5.71 21.46 -10.36
N GLU A 174 5.62 22.21 -11.45
CA GLU A 174 4.57 22.04 -12.47
C GLU A 174 4.68 20.67 -13.15
N SER A 175 5.90 20.11 -13.27
CA SER A 175 6.09 18.74 -13.76
C SER A 175 5.47 17.67 -12.85
N HIS A 176 5.45 17.90 -11.53
CA HIS A 176 4.90 16.95 -10.56
C HIS A 176 3.38 17.05 -10.44
N ILE A 177 2.83 18.26 -10.50
CA ILE A 177 1.39 18.52 -10.29
C ILE A 177 0.62 18.50 -11.63
N GLY A 178 1.30 18.70 -12.76
CA GLY A 178 0.71 18.80 -14.11
C GLY A 178 -0.24 17.65 -14.48
N PRO A 179 0.15 16.37 -14.33
CA PRO A 179 -0.73 15.24 -14.63
C PRO A 179 -2.00 15.21 -13.78
N ILE A 180 -1.88 15.51 -12.49
CA ILE A 180 -3.03 15.58 -11.56
C ILE A 180 -3.95 16.72 -11.97
N SER A 181 -3.38 17.87 -12.32
CA SER A 181 -4.15 19.02 -12.80
C SER A 181 -4.90 18.73 -14.10
N TYR A 182 -4.32 17.93 -14.99
CA TYR A 182 -4.98 17.56 -16.24
C TYR A 182 -6.20 16.67 -15.96
N ILE A 183 -6.03 15.65 -15.13
CA ILE A 183 -7.13 14.76 -14.72
C ILE A 183 -8.23 15.55 -13.98
N ALA A 184 -7.85 16.47 -13.10
CA ALA A 184 -8.79 17.35 -12.39
C ALA A 184 -9.64 18.20 -13.36
N LYS A 185 -9.02 18.77 -14.39
CA LYS A 185 -9.74 19.53 -15.42
C LYS A 185 -10.68 18.66 -16.24
N MET A 186 -10.28 17.43 -16.59
CA MET A 186 -11.10 16.51 -17.37
C MET A 186 -12.33 15.99 -16.60
N LEU A 187 -12.21 15.86 -15.27
CA LEU A 187 -13.28 15.38 -14.41
C LEU A 187 -14.12 16.51 -13.80
N GLU A 188 -13.80 17.78 -14.07
CA GLU A 188 -14.40 18.95 -13.42
C GLU A 188 -14.35 18.88 -11.87
N LEU A 189 -13.29 18.27 -11.34
CA LEU A 189 -13.06 18.12 -9.91
C LEU A 189 -11.89 19.00 -9.45
N SER A 190 -11.86 19.32 -8.16
CA SER A 190 -10.66 19.93 -7.56
C SER A 190 -9.49 18.94 -7.56
N GLN A 191 -8.26 19.43 -7.71
CA GLN A 191 -7.05 18.60 -7.67
C GLN A 191 -7.00 17.75 -6.39
N ASP A 192 -7.35 18.33 -5.24
CA ASP A 192 -7.42 17.64 -3.95
C ASP A 192 -8.38 16.44 -3.97
N ARG A 193 -9.53 16.57 -4.66
CA ARG A 193 -10.51 15.47 -4.79
C ARG A 193 -9.99 14.37 -5.71
N VAL A 194 -9.30 14.72 -6.80
CA VAL A 194 -8.66 13.71 -7.67
C VAL A 194 -7.61 12.92 -6.89
N VAL A 195 -6.76 13.61 -6.13
CA VAL A 195 -5.74 12.96 -5.28
C VAL A 195 -6.40 12.09 -4.23
N PHE A 196 -7.48 12.55 -3.60
CA PHE A 196 -8.25 11.77 -2.65
C PHE A 196 -8.74 10.45 -3.24
N TYR A 197 -9.40 10.49 -4.40
CA TYR A 197 -9.89 9.28 -5.05
C TYR A 197 -8.76 8.40 -5.58
N ALA A 198 -7.65 8.98 -6.06
CA ALA A 198 -6.48 8.23 -6.52
C ALA A 198 -5.83 7.43 -5.37
N ILE A 199 -5.65 8.06 -4.20
CA ILE A 199 -5.11 7.38 -3.01
C ILE A 199 -6.09 6.32 -2.51
N LEU A 200 -7.39 6.65 -2.44
CA LEU A 200 -8.42 5.70 -2.03
C LEU A 200 -8.43 4.44 -2.92
N LEU A 201 -8.34 4.62 -4.24
CA LEU A 201 -8.25 3.52 -5.20
C LEU A 201 -7.01 2.66 -4.96
N LEU A 202 -5.85 3.29 -4.79
CA LEU A 202 -4.58 2.59 -4.55
C LEU A 202 -4.65 1.72 -3.29
N VAL A 203 -5.15 2.31 -2.21
CA VAL A 203 -5.25 1.66 -0.91
C VAL A 203 -6.27 0.52 -0.91
N PHE A 204 -7.43 0.73 -1.54
CA PHE A 204 -8.48 -0.28 -1.66
C PHE A 204 -8.00 -1.55 -2.39
N VAL A 205 -7.02 -1.42 -3.29
CA VAL A 205 -6.39 -2.56 -3.97
C VAL A 205 -5.27 -3.16 -3.13
N ILE A 206 -4.39 -2.34 -2.56
CA ILE A 206 -3.18 -2.80 -1.88
C ILE A 206 -3.51 -3.59 -0.61
N ASP A 207 -4.46 -3.15 0.20
CA ASP A 207 -4.66 -3.74 1.53
C ASP A 207 -5.31 -5.14 1.49
N PRO A 208 -6.36 -5.42 0.69
CA PRO A 208 -6.86 -6.78 0.49
C PRO A 208 -5.81 -7.68 -0.15
N LEU A 209 -5.00 -7.14 -1.06
CA LEU A 209 -3.90 -7.87 -1.66
C LEU A 209 -2.86 -8.25 -0.61
N ALA A 210 -2.49 -7.36 0.31
CA ALA A 210 -1.53 -7.62 1.39
C ALA A 210 -1.96 -8.77 2.31
N ILE A 211 -3.23 -8.76 2.72
CA ILE A 211 -3.78 -9.81 3.58
C ILE A 211 -3.84 -11.14 2.82
N THR A 212 -4.32 -11.12 1.58
CA THR A 212 -4.42 -12.33 0.76
C THR A 212 -3.05 -12.96 0.51
N LEU A 213 -2.03 -12.14 0.22
CA LEU A 213 -0.67 -12.62 0.01
C LEU A 213 -0.05 -13.17 1.30
N THR A 214 -0.33 -12.53 2.44
CA THR A 214 0.06 -13.04 3.76
C THR A 214 -0.55 -14.42 4.04
N LEU A 215 -1.83 -14.61 3.74
CA LEU A 215 -2.50 -15.90 3.89
C LEU A 215 -1.94 -16.96 2.93
N ALA A 216 -1.73 -16.59 1.66
CA ALA A 216 -1.11 -17.47 0.68
C ALA A 216 0.31 -17.88 1.09
N CYS A 217 1.09 -16.95 1.67
CA CYS A 217 2.42 -17.17 2.21
C CYS A 217 2.44 -18.17 3.35
N ASN A 218 1.53 -18.00 4.31
CA ASN A 218 1.34 -18.95 5.39
C ASN A 218 0.98 -20.35 4.85
N MET A 219 0.06 -20.43 3.89
CA MET A 219 -0.35 -21.70 3.29
C MET A 219 0.80 -22.41 2.56
N ALA A 220 1.56 -21.67 1.74
CA ALA A 220 2.70 -22.22 0.99
C ALA A 220 3.82 -22.71 1.92
N LEU A 221 4.07 -22.01 3.02
CA LEU A 221 5.05 -22.39 4.03
C LEU A 221 4.68 -23.69 4.74
N ILE A 222 3.43 -23.84 5.16
CA ILE A 222 2.93 -25.08 5.80
C ILE A 222 3.11 -26.26 4.86
N HIS A 223 2.65 -26.12 3.61
CA HIS A 223 2.75 -27.19 2.61
C HIS A 223 4.20 -27.60 2.33
N PHE A 224 5.12 -26.63 2.26
CA PHE A 224 6.54 -26.92 2.05
C PHE A 224 7.18 -27.66 3.24
N TRP A 225 6.80 -27.30 4.47
CA TRP A 225 7.35 -27.92 5.66
C TRP A 225 6.82 -29.36 5.86
N ASP A 226 5.56 -29.60 5.51
CA ASP A 226 4.98 -30.95 5.53
C ASP A 226 5.64 -31.89 4.52
N TYR A 227 6.03 -31.39 3.33
CA TYR A 227 6.73 -32.19 2.32
C TYR A 227 8.15 -32.61 2.74
N ARG A 228 8.82 -31.81 3.58
CA ARG A 228 10.19 -32.07 4.03
C ARG A 228 10.29 -32.97 5.27
N ARG A 229 9.20 -33.30 5.95
CA ARG A 229 9.24 -34.25 7.07
C ARG A 229 9.58 -35.64 6.51
N PRO A 230 10.73 -36.26 6.88
CA PRO A 230 11.00 -37.62 6.48
C PRO A 230 9.90 -38.50 7.06
N ARG A 231 9.06 -39.09 6.19
CA ARG A 231 8.22 -40.22 6.60
C ARG A 231 9.20 -41.27 7.10
N ALA A 232 9.20 -41.51 8.42
CA ALA A 232 9.91 -42.64 8.98
C ALA A 232 9.41 -43.87 8.21
N ARG A 233 10.23 -44.39 7.30
CA ARG A 233 9.96 -45.67 6.66
C ARG A 233 10.05 -46.68 7.78
N VAL A 234 8.89 -47.13 8.24
CA VAL A 234 8.80 -48.22 9.19
C VAL A 234 9.37 -49.44 8.47
N SER A 235 10.65 -49.73 8.70
CA SER A 235 11.25 -50.98 8.26
C SER A 235 10.53 -52.10 9.02
N ALA A 236 9.89 -52.99 8.27
CA ALA A 236 9.30 -54.21 8.82
C ALA A 236 10.43 -55.13 9.28
N SER A 237 10.98 -54.85 10.46
CA SER A 237 11.72 -55.83 11.23
C SER A 237 10.70 -56.74 11.91
N ASN A 238 10.89 -58.05 11.75
CA ASN A 238 10.08 -59.18 12.20
C ASN A 238 9.52 -59.03 13.64
N GLY A 239 8.47 -58.23 13.79
CA GLY A 239 7.79 -57.95 15.05
C GLY A 239 6.33 -57.70 14.75
N SER A 240 5.47 -58.34 15.54
CA SER A 240 4.03 -58.51 15.35
C SER A 240 3.33 -57.31 14.69
N LEU A 241 2.41 -57.62 13.77
CA LEU A 241 1.50 -56.66 13.14
C LEU A 241 0.84 -55.72 14.16
N ASP A 242 0.62 -56.18 15.39
CA ASP A 242 0.06 -55.37 16.48
C ASP A 242 0.96 -54.22 16.92
N ALA A 243 2.29 -54.39 16.95
CA ALA A 243 3.23 -53.32 17.27
C ALA A 243 3.29 -52.27 16.15
N LEU A 244 3.16 -52.70 14.90
CA LEU A 244 3.06 -51.83 13.73
C LEU A 244 1.73 -51.07 13.73
N VAL A 245 0.61 -51.73 14.04
CA VAL A 245 -0.73 -51.12 14.08
C VAL A 245 -0.87 -50.16 15.26
N THR A 246 -0.33 -50.49 16.43
CA THR A 246 -0.36 -49.58 17.60
C THR A 246 0.55 -48.37 17.39
N ARG A 247 1.75 -48.55 16.81
CA ARG A 247 2.59 -47.40 16.44
C ARG A 247 1.99 -46.60 15.30
N ALA A 248 1.37 -47.23 14.30
CA ALA A 248 0.63 -46.54 13.25
C ALA A 248 -0.55 -45.75 13.82
N ARG A 249 -1.28 -46.31 14.79
CA ARG A 249 -2.34 -45.60 15.53
C ARG A 249 -1.79 -44.45 16.38
N GLN A 250 -0.69 -44.62 17.10
CA GLN A 250 -0.05 -43.54 17.86
C GLN A 250 0.49 -42.43 16.96
N THR A 251 1.06 -42.80 15.81
CA THR A 251 1.56 -41.85 14.81
C THR A 251 0.41 -41.14 14.11
N ALA A 252 -0.69 -41.86 13.83
CA ALA A 252 -1.94 -41.31 13.31
C ALA A 252 -2.67 -40.43 14.35
N MET A 253 -2.58 -40.72 15.65
CA MET A 253 -3.08 -39.86 16.72
C MET A 253 -2.22 -38.59 16.85
N ARG A 254 -0.88 -38.70 16.71
CA ARG A 254 0.01 -37.53 16.60
C ARG A 254 -0.21 -36.72 15.31
N TYR A 255 -0.51 -37.38 14.21
CA TYR A 255 -0.92 -36.74 12.96
C TYR A 255 -2.30 -36.09 13.10
N ASN A 256 -3.23 -36.71 13.83
CA ASN A 256 -4.54 -36.12 14.14
C ASN A 256 -4.39 -34.83 14.96
N MET A 257 -3.41 -34.75 15.85
CA MET A 257 -3.15 -33.52 16.60
C MET A 257 -2.64 -32.36 15.72
N GLY A 258 -2.09 -32.66 14.52
CA GLY A 258 -1.58 -31.67 13.57
C GLY A 258 -2.36 -31.51 12.26
N MET A 259 -3.18 -32.49 11.88
CA MET A 259 -3.80 -32.68 10.56
C MET A 259 -5.20 -33.35 10.64
N MET A 260 -5.89 -33.36 11.79
CA MET A 260 -7.28 -33.86 11.86
C MET A 260 -8.29 -32.80 11.45
N TYR A 261 -8.32 -32.35 10.18
CA TYR A 261 -9.45 -31.51 9.76
C TYR A 261 -9.96 -31.70 8.32
N ASP A 262 -9.69 -32.81 7.61
CA ASP A 262 -10.27 -32.97 6.25
C ASP A 262 -10.69 -34.39 5.80
N ALA A 263 -10.97 -35.35 6.70
CA ALA A 263 -11.60 -36.60 6.25
C ALA A 263 -12.71 -37.08 7.21
N PRO A 264 -13.98 -37.19 6.77
CA PRO A 264 -14.96 -38.00 7.47
C PRO A 264 -14.49 -39.47 7.45
N PRO A 265 -14.76 -40.27 8.50
CA PRO A 265 -14.35 -41.66 8.55
C PRO A 265 -14.92 -42.42 7.35
N PRO A 266 -14.14 -43.31 6.69
CA PRO A 266 -14.68 -44.12 5.61
C PRO A 266 -15.79 -45.00 6.19
N ALA A 267 -16.98 -44.94 5.56
CA ALA A 267 -18.11 -45.78 5.92
C ALA A 267 -17.67 -47.24 5.90
N GLU A 268 -17.80 -47.89 7.05
CA GLU A 268 -17.50 -49.30 7.26
C GLU A 268 -18.43 -50.14 6.37
N LYS A 269 -17.93 -50.62 5.23
CA LYS A 269 -18.65 -51.61 4.41
C LYS A 269 -18.67 -52.92 5.19
N SER A 270 -19.82 -53.21 5.79
CA SER A 270 -20.13 -54.49 6.42
C SER A 270 -19.85 -55.65 5.44
N ARG A 271 -18.94 -56.54 5.85
CA ARG A 271 -18.67 -57.80 5.12
C ARG A 271 -19.89 -58.72 5.23
N PRO A 272 -20.42 -59.29 4.14
CA PRO A 272 -21.46 -60.31 4.25
C PRO A 272 -20.85 -61.63 4.75
N ALA A 273 -21.54 -62.24 5.72
CA ALA A 273 -21.16 -63.47 6.40
C ALA A 273 -21.12 -64.69 5.44
N ALA A 274 -20.09 -65.51 5.60
CA ALA A 274 -19.92 -66.77 4.89
C ALA A 274 -21.06 -67.76 5.22
N LYS A 275 -21.81 -68.18 4.20
CA LYS A 275 -22.87 -69.18 4.30
C LYS A 275 -22.24 -70.58 4.33
N LYS A 276 -22.33 -71.28 5.47
CA LYS A 276 -21.93 -72.69 5.62
C LYS A 276 -22.82 -73.58 4.75
N THR A 277 -22.23 -74.26 3.78
CA THR A 277 -22.88 -75.32 2.99
C THR A 277 -22.91 -76.61 3.82
N SER A 278 -24.10 -77.05 4.22
CA SER A 278 -24.33 -78.40 4.77
C SER A 278 -25.06 -79.20 3.68
N ALA A 279 -24.34 -80.17 3.11
CA ALA A 279 -24.87 -81.08 2.09
C ALA A 279 -25.58 -82.24 2.79
N ARG A 280 -26.91 -82.32 2.65
CA ARG A 280 -27.70 -83.47 3.08
C ARG A 280 -27.91 -84.39 1.88
N ARG A 281 -27.32 -85.58 1.96
CA ARG A 281 -27.32 -86.68 0.99
C ARG A 281 -28.73 -87.29 0.91
N ALA A 282 -29.33 -87.33 -0.28
CA ALA A 282 -30.53 -88.10 -0.58
C ALA A 282 -30.25 -89.07 -1.75
N THR A 283 -30.51 -90.35 -1.51
CA THR A 283 -30.38 -91.50 -2.41
C THR A 283 -31.47 -91.52 -3.49
N PRO A 284 -31.22 -92.01 -4.71
CA PRO A 284 -32.28 -92.40 -5.63
C PRO A 284 -32.48 -93.92 -5.63
N LYS A 285 -33.72 -94.33 -5.40
CA LYS A 285 -34.24 -95.69 -5.69
C LYS A 285 -34.37 -95.82 -7.22
N ARG A 286 -33.66 -96.77 -7.84
CA ARG A 286 -33.95 -97.26 -9.19
C ARG A 286 -34.46 -98.69 -9.06
N GLY A 287 -35.70 -98.94 -9.50
CA GLY A 287 -36.23 -100.28 -9.70
C GLY A 287 -35.97 -100.76 -11.12
N ARG A 288 -35.74 -102.07 -11.27
CA ARG A 288 -36.18 -102.96 -12.36
C ARG A 288 -35.52 -104.33 -12.16
N GLY A 289 -36.31 -105.40 -12.32
CA GLY A 289 -35.87 -106.79 -12.33
C GLY A 289 -36.59 -107.60 -11.28
#